data_AF-A0AAD7E2H6-F1
#
_entry.id   AF-A0AAD7E2H6-F1
#
_cell.length_a   1.000
_cell.length_b   1.000
_cell.length_c   1.000
_cell.angle_alpha   90.00
_cell.angle_beta   90.00
_cell.angle_gamma   90.00
#
_symmetry.space_group_name_H-M   'P 1'
#
loop_
_entity.id
_entity.type
_entity.pdbx_description
1 polymer ?
#
loop_
_entity_poly.entity_id
_entity_poly.type
_entity_poly.pdbx_seq_one_letter_code
_entity_poly.pdbx_strand_id
1 'polypeptide(L)'
;QDALQWLKSKPDEWLLFLDNADDPKIDLNKYFPQCNHGNVIITSRNPGLCVYASSHSAVSDMEESDAVNLLLRSAAQATTNPHKVVAAEIVKVLSYLPLAIIQAGAFISKSGNLDSYLALYATNKARLLSQKPAQSHDNYAWTVYTTWQISFDQLSQQAKTFLQLCSFLHYQGISEEMFKNAAGYTFGPCSPSKEELQMPLDVLSQFSDLSGNWDPWCFMDVTNEIRAYSLITFDSEQNLFSIHPLVHDWTRSTVSDGEHHHWMVAIAGMSLAGL
;
A
#
# COMPACT_ATOMS: atom_id res chain seq x y z
N GLN A 1 17.05 -33.15 5.26
CA GLN A 1 16.10 -34.28 5.27
C GLN A 1 14.72 -33.68 5.43
N ASP A 2 13.88 -33.91 4.44
CA ASP A 2 12.97 -32.91 3.86
C ASP A 2 11.68 -32.74 4.70
N ALA A 3 11.42 -31.54 5.23
CA ALA A 3 10.26 -31.25 6.07
C ALA A 3 8.94 -31.66 5.37
N LEU A 4 8.92 -31.58 4.04
CA LEU A 4 7.82 -32.04 3.20
C LEU A 4 7.63 -33.55 3.25
N GLN A 5 8.72 -34.33 3.25
CA GLN A 5 8.65 -35.79 3.42
C GLN A 5 8.21 -36.16 4.84
N TRP A 6 8.63 -35.39 5.84
CA TRP A 6 8.16 -35.59 7.21
C TRP A 6 6.65 -35.33 7.31
N LEU A 7 6.14 -34.22 6.78
CA LEU A 7 4.69 -33.91 6.74
C LEU A 7 3.91 -34.99 5.98
N LYS A 8 4.40 -35.41 4.81
CA LYS A 8 3.81 -36.49 4.02
C LYS A 8 3.78 -37.84 4.73
N SER A 9 4.71 -38.09 5.66
CA SER A 9 4.78 -39.36 6.40
C SER A 9 3.84 -39.40 7.62
N LYS A 10 3.18 -38.29 7.97
CA LYS A 10 2.29 -38.24 9.13
C LYS A 10 0.93 -38.85 8.80
N PRO A 11 0.43 -39.78 9.63
CA PRO A 11 -0.88 -40.39 9.40
C PRO A 11 -2.04 -39.43 9.75
N ASP A 12 -1.79 -38.45 10.60
CA ASP A 12 -2.79 -37.48 11.08
C ASP A 12 -2.88 -36.25 10.17
N GLU A 13 -4.03 -35.57 10.21
CA GLU A 13 -4.19 -34.27 9.57
C GLU A 13 -3.28 -33.22 10.21
N TRP A 14 -2.65 -32.41 9.36
CA TRP A 14 -1.80 -31.30 9.78
C TRP A 14 -2.24 -30.01 9.12
N LEU A 15 -1.78 -28.90 9.69
CA LEU A 15 -2.00 -27.56 9.17
C LEU A 15 -0.65 -26.87 8.99
N LEU A 16 -0.35 -26.44 7.76
CA LEU A 16 0.85 -25.69 7.42
C LEU A 16 0.50 -24.22 7.21
N PHE A 17 1.15 -23.34 7.95
CA PHE A 17 1.06 -21.90 7.75
C PHE A 17 2.29 -21.41 6.98
N LEU A 18 2.07 -20.85 5.80
CA LEU A 18 3.08 -20.12 5.05
C LEU A 18 2.80 -18.63 5.23
N ASP A 19 3.50 -18.03 6.18
CA ASP A 19 3.29 -16.64 6.55
C ASP A 19 4.16 -15.69 5.72
N ASN A 20 3.60 -14.55 5.31
CA ASN A 20 4.30 -13.48 4.57
C ASN A 20 4.97 -13.97 3.27
N ALA A 21 4.26 -14.81 2.52
CA ALA A 21 4.73 -15.42 1.28
C ALA A 21 4.62 -14.44 0.10
N ASP A 22 5.32 -13.32 0.15
CA ASP A 22 5.07 -12.19 -0.75
C ASP A 22 5.94 -12.19 -2.02
N ASP A 23 7.13 -12.78 -1.97
CA ASP A 23 8.11 -12.68 -3.06
C ASP A 23 7.62 -13.43 -4.32
N PRO A 24 7.29 -12.72 -5.42
CA PRO A 24 6.81 -13.36 -6.64
C PRO A 24 7.87 -14.21 -7.36
N LYS A 25 9.15 -14.09 -6.97
CA LYS A 25 10.24 -14.89 -7.55
C LYS A 25 10.32 -16.28 -6.92
N ILE A 26 9.62 -16.52 -5.81
CA ILE A 26 9.59 -17.81 -5.12
C ILE A 26 8.44 -18.66 -5.65
N ASP A 27 8.79 -19.80 -6.26
CA ASP A 27 7.80 -20.82 -6.64
C ASP A 27 7.36 -21.61 -5.39
N LEU A 28 6.22 -21.21 -4.84
CA LEU A 28 5.62 -21.81 -3.64
C LEU A 28 5.19 -23.27 -3.81
N ASN A 29 4.94 -23.73 -5.04
CA ASN A 29 4.55 -25.13 -5.29
C ASN A 29 5.60 -26.12 -4.76
N LYS A 30 6.87 -25.72 -4.79
CA LYS A 30 8.00 -26.51 -4.26
C LYS A 30 7.93 -26.77 -2.76
N TYR A 31 7.10 -26.02 -2.03
CA TYR A 31 6.94 -26.12 -0.58
C TYR A 31 5.62 -26.79 -0.15
N PHE A 32 4.83 -27.30 -1.10
CA PHE A 32 3.61 -28.04 -0.78
C PHE A 32 3.88 -29.54 -0.64
N PRO A 33 3.56 -30.15 0.51
CA PRO A 33 3.64 -31.61 0.66
C PRO A 33 2.69 -32.30 -0.32
N GLN A 34 3.22 -33.25 -1.10
CA GLN A 34 2.45 -34.02 -2.08
C GLN A 34 1.68 -35.16 -1.39
N CYS A 35 0.60 -34.81 -0.69
CA CYS A 35 -0.34 -35.71 -0.03
C CYS A 35 -1.77 -35.13 0.01
N ASN A 36 -2.74 -35.97 0.40
CA ASN A 36 -4.17 -35.64 0.47
C ASN A 36 -4.68 -35.45 1.91
N HIS A 37 -3.80 -35.54 2.91
CA HIS A 37 -4.09 -35.30 4.31
C HIS A 37 -3.23 -34.11 4.74
N GLY A 38 -3.88 -32.98 4.99
CA GLY A 38 -3.20 -31.72 5.29
C GLY A 38 -3.90 -30.51 4.71
N ASN A 39 -3.86 -29.41 5.44
CA ASN A 39 -4.39 -28.12 5.01
C ASN A 39 -3.24 -27.09 4.98
N VAL A 40 -3.25 -26.18 4.01
CA VAL A 40 -2.25 -25.11 3.90
C VAL A 40 -2.98 -23.78 3.97
N ILE A 41 -2.55 -22.91 4.88
CA ILE A 41 -2.97 -21.51 4.95
C ILE A 41 -1.79 -20.66 4.53
N ILE A 42 -2.03 -19.78 3.56
CA ILE A 42 -1.03 -18.85 3.04
C ILE A 42 -1.49 -17.44 3.40
N THR A 43 -0.64 -16.67 4.07
CA THR A 43 -0.82 -15.22 4.16
C THR A 43 0.16 -14.58 3.18
N SER A 44 -0.36 -13.69 2.34
CA SER A 44 0.46 -13.03 1.32
C SER A 44 -0.21 -11.76 0.83
N ARG A 45 0.62 -10.81 0.44
CA ARG A 45 0.28 -9.59 -0.29
C ARG A 45 0.26 -9.80 -1.80
N ASN A 46 0.82 -10.92 -2.28
CA ASN A 46 0.91 -11.26 -3.69
C ASN A 46 -0.40 -11.93 -4.17
N PRO A 47 -1.25 -11.23 -4.95
CA PRO A 47 -2.50 -11.81 -5.43
C PRO A 47 -2.28 -12.97 -6.42
N GLY A 48 -1.08 -13.10 -7.01
CA GLY A 48 -0.73 -14.18 -7.91
C GLY A 48 -0.80 -15.57 -7.25
N LEU A 49 -0.74 -15.65 -5.92
CA LEU A 49 -0.83 -16.92 -5.19
C LEU A 49 -2.24 -17.51 -5.15
N CYS A 50 -3.27 -16.76 -5.57
CA CYS A 50 -4.63 -17.28 -5.70
C CYS A 50 -4.71 -18.51 -6.62
N VAL A 51 -3.73 -18.71 -7.52
CA VAL A 51 -3.62 -19.91 -8.35
C VAL A 51 -3.49 -21.21 -7.54
N TYR A 52 -2.95 -21.12 -6.31
CA TYR A 52 -2.78 -22.26 -5.42
C TYR A 52 -3.93 -22.45 -4.43
N ALA A 53 -4.84 -21.48 -4.34
CA ALA A 53 -5.86 -21.43 -3.30
C ALA A 53 -7.16 -22.10 -3.79
N SER A 54 -7.67 -23.07 -3.03
CA SER A 54 -9.03 -23.60 -3.23
C SER A 54 -10.11 -22.59 -2.81
N SER A 55 -9.75 -21.69 -1.89
CA SER A 55 -10.54 -20.53 -1.45
C SER A 55 -9.58 -19.42 -1.06
N HIS A 56 -9.91 -18.18 -1.37
CA HIS A 56 -9.16 -17.00 -0.94
C HIS A 56 -10.11 -15.94 -0.42
N SER A 57 -9.62 -15.12 0.51
CA SER A 57 -10.35 -13.97 1.04
C SER A 57 -9.38 -12.80 1.12
N ALA A 58 -9.71 -11.70 0.46
CA ALA A 58 -8.99 -10.46 0.65
C ALA A 58 -9.29 -9.91 2.05
N VAL A 59 -8.26 -9.49 2.78
CA VAL A 59 -8.43 -8.78 4.04
C VAL A 59 -8.62 -7.30 3.70
N SER A 60 -9.85 -6.81 3.88
CA SER A 60 -10.20 -5.41 3.67
C SER A 60 -9.85 -4.55 4.89
N ASP A 61 -10.07 -3.24 4.75
CA ASP A 61 -10.02 -2.31 5.87
C ASP A 61 -11.01 -2.72 6.97
N MET A 62 -10.72 -2.29 8.20
CA MET A 62 -11.53 -2.65 9.35
C MET A 62 -12.86 -1.89 9.33
N GLU A 63 -13.95 -2.59 9.64
CA GLU A 63 -15.26 -1.96 9.85
C GLU A 63 -15.17 -0.88 10.94
N GLU A 64 -15.88 0.23 10.78
CA GLU A 64 -15.77 1.39 11.67
C GLU A 64 -16.01 1.02 13.14
N SER A 65 -16.99 0.15 13.43
CA SER A 65 -17.27 -0.28 14.79
C SER A 65 -16.11 -1.06 15.41
N ASP A 66 -15.46 -1.92 14.63
CA ASP A 66 -14.32 -2.71 15.08
C ASP A 66 -13.07 -1.85 15.23
N ALA A 67 -12.87 -0.89 14.31
CA ALA A 67 -11.81 0.08 14.38
C ALA A 67 -11.91 0.95 15.64
N VAL A 68 -13.10 1.47 15.95
CA VAL A 68 -13.36 2.23 17.18
C VAL A 68 -13.08 1.39 18.42
N ASN A 69 -13.55 0.14 18.44
CA ASN A 69 -13.31 -0.77 19.56
C ASN A 69 -11.82 -1.06 19.74
N LEU A 70 -11.08 -1.28 18.64
CA LEU A 70 -9.64 -1.48 18.66
C LEU A 70 -8.93 -0.25 19.23
N LEU A 71 -9.25 0.96 18.75
CA LEU A 71 -8.63 2.19 19.22
C LEU A 71 -8.81 2.37 20.73
N LEU A 72 -10.05 2.24 21.22
CA LEU A 72 -10.35 2.46 22.64
C LEU A 72 -9.67 1.42 23.54
N ARG A 73 -9.61 0.16 23.09
CA ARG A 73 -8.86 -0.90 23.79
C ARG A 73 -7.36 -0.59 23.82
N SER A 74 -6.76 -0.27 22.68
CA SER A 74 -5.33 0.07 22.58
C SER A 74 -4.97 1.36 23.33
N ALA A 75 -5.91 2.31 23.45
CA ALA A 75 -5.76 3.54 24.22
C ALA A 75 -5.96 3.36 25.74
N ALA A 76 -6.37 2.16 26.18
CA ALA A 76 -6.82 1.91 27.55
C ALA A 76 -7.93 2.87 28.02
N GLN A 77 -8.82 3.25 27.10
CA GLN A 77 -9.93 4.18 27.34
C GLN A 77 -11.25 3.42 27.53
N ALA A 78 -12.12 3.95 28.37
CA ALA A 78 -13.45 3.39 28.59
C ALA A 78 -14.32 3.51 27.32
N THR A 79 -15.15 2.50 27.05
CA THR A 79 -16.05 2.43 25.88
C THR A 79 -17.33 3.26 26.08
N THR A 80 -17.19 4.53 26.43
CA THR A 80 -18.32 5.47 26.64
C THR A 80 -18.77 6.10 25.32
N ASN A 81 -20.02 6.58 25.24
CA ASN A 81 -20.52 7.25 24.03
C ASN A 81 -19.67 8.47 23.62
N PRO A 82 -19.24 9.38 24.52
CA PRO A 82 -18.35 10.49 24.15
C PRO A 82 -17.03 10.01 23.54
N HIS A 83 -16.38 9.00 24.15
CA HIS A 83 -15.13 8.45 23.61
C HIS A 83 -15.32 7.79 22.26
N LYS A 84 -16.45 7.09 22.03
CA LYS A 84 -16.76 6.48 20.73
C LYS A 84 -16.86 7.51 19.61
N VAL A 85 -17.48 8.67 19.88
CA VAL A 85 -17.61 9.75 18.89
C VAL A 85 -16.23 10.27 18.48
N VAL A 86 -15.35 10.56 19.45
CA VAL A 86 -13.99 11.06 19.14
C VAL A 86 -13.15 9.96 18.49
N ALA A 87 -13.28 8.72 18.95
CA ALA A 87 -12.60 7.56 18.36
C ALA A 87 -13.00 7.34 16.90
N ALA A 88 -14.28 7.53 16.54
CA ALA A 88 -14.77 7.40 15.18
C ALA A 88 -14.05 8.37 14.23
N GLU A 89 -13.88 9.63 14.63
CA GLU A 89 -13.13 10.62 13.86
C GLU A 89 -11.65 10.24 13.73
N ILE A 90 -11.04 9.70 14.79
CA ILE A 90 -9.63 9.26 14.76
C ILE A 90 -9.44 8.08 13.81
N VAL A 91 -10.26 7.04 13.89
CA VAL A 91 -10.10 5.87 13.02
C VAL A 91 -10.35 6.21 11.56
N LYS A 92 -11.24 7.16 11.29
CA LYS A 92 -11.51 7.69 9.95
C LYS A 92 -10.29 8.39 9.34
N VAL A 93 -9.60 9.27 10.07
CA VAL A 93 -8.37 9.91 9.56
C VAL A 93 -7.20 8.93 9.42
N LEU A 94 -7.24 7.81 10.12
CA LEU A 94 -6.31 6.69 9.99
C LEU A 94 -6.75 5.68 8.92
N SER A 95 -7.80 6.01 8.16
CA SER A 95 -8.37 5.18 7.09
C SER A 95 -8.65 3.75 7.53
N TYR A 96 -9.06 3.58 8.79
CA TYR A 96 -9.42 2.29 9.38
C TYR A 96 -8.31 1.22 9.35
N LEU A 97 -7.05 1.64 9.16
CA LEU A 97 -5.91 0.74 9.08
C LEU A 97 -5.55 0.20 10.48
N PRO A 98 -5.66 -1.12 10.74
CA PRO A 98 -5.48 -1.70 12.08
C PRO A 98 -4.16 -1.31 12.74
N LEU A 99 -3.06 -1.36 11.98
CA LEU A 99 -1.73 -1.03 12.50
C LEU A 99 -1.63 0.45 12.91
N ALA A 100 -2.19 1.37 12.11
CA ALA A 100 -2.20 2.80 12.44
C ALA A 100 -3.06 3.09 13.68
N ILE A 101 -4.17 2.38 13.82
CA ILE A 101 -5.06 2.47 14.98
C ILE A 101 -4.35 2.01 16.26
N ILE A 102 -3.65 0.87 16.22
CA ILE A 102 -2.88 0.36 17.37
C ILE A 102 -1.80 1.36 17.78
N GLN A 103 -1.08 1.95 16.82
CA GLN A 103 -0.09 2.98 17.10
C GLN A 103 -0.69 4.24 17.72
N ALA A 104 -1.81 4.72 17.17
CA ALA A 104 -2.56 5.84 17.72
C ALA A 104 -3.01 5.56 19.16
N GLY A 105 -3.59 4.38 19.41
CA GLY A 105 -3.99 3.94 20.74
C GLY A 105 -2.82 3.92 21.72
N ALA A 106 -1.68 3.35 21.33
CA ALA A 106 -0.48 3.35 22.17
C ALA A 106 0.04 4.76 22.50
N PHE A 107 -0.10 5.72 21.58
CA PHE A 107 0.21 7.12 21.84
C PHE A 107 -0.80 7.78 22.80
N ILE A 108 -2.10 7.55 22.57
CA ILE A 108 -3.19 8.10 23.39
C ILE A 108 -3.11 7.56 24.82
N SER A 109 -2.82 6.28 25.00
CA SER A 109 -2.62 5.66 26.31
C SER A 109 -1.54 6.36 27.14
N LYS A 110 -0.47 6.83 26.49
CA LYS A 110 0.63 7.56 27.14
C LYS A 110 0.34 9.03 27.39
N SER A 111 -0.29 9.71 26.42
CA SER A 111 -0.61 11.14 26.52
C SER A 111 -1.83 11.40 27.40
N GLY A 112 -2.68 10.39 27.61
CA GLY A 112 -3.87 10.43 28.45
C GLY A 112 -5.04 11.20 27.83
N ASN A 113 -4.95 11.63 26.58
CA ASN A 113 -5.95 12.50 25.97
C ASN A 113 -6.29 12.06 24.53
N LEU A 114 -7.53 11.58 24.37
CA LEU A 114 -8.11 11.18 23.09
C LEU A 114 -8.42 12.41 22.22
N ASP A 115 -8.92 13.49 22.83
CA ASP A 115 -9.39 14.71 22.16
C ASP A 115 -8.25 15.50 21.49
N SER A 116 -7.05 15.48 22.08
CA SER A 116 -5.89 16.20 21.53
C SER A 116 -5.23 15.47 20.35
N TYR A 117 -5.56 14.19 20.13
CA TYR A 117 -4.90 13.37 19.10
C TYR A 117 -5.07 13.96 17.71
N LEU A 118 -6.29 14.34 17.33
CA LEU A 118 -6.59 14.86 15.98
C LEU A 118 -5.79 16.14 15.66
N ALA A 119 -5.67 17.06 16.63
CA ALA A 119 -4.91 18.29 16.48
C ALA A 119 -3.40 18.02 16.31
N LEU A 120 -2.86 17.07 17.07
CA LEU A 120 -1.48 16.63 16.93
C LEU A 120 -1.26 15.91 15.60
N TYR A 121 -2.20 15.07 15.19
CA TYR A 121 -2.15 14.34 13.92
C TYR A 121 -2.09 15.29 12.73
N ALA A 122 -2.94 16.32 12.71
CA ALA A 122 -2.98 17.31 11.63
C ALA A 122 -1.64 18.03 11.40
N THR A 123 -0.81 18.17 12.43
CA THR A 123 0.46 18.92 12.38
C THR A 123 1.70 18.04 12.44
N ASN A 124 1.58 16.78 12.89
CA ASN A 124 2.70 15.88 13.18
C ASN A 124 2.51 14.46 12.61
N LYS A 125 1.68 14.29 11.58
CA LYS A 125 1.35 12.98 10.97
C LYS A 125 2.57 12.07 10.78
N ALA A 126 3.60 12.56 10.07
CA ALA A 126 4.81 11.78 9.80
C ALA A 126 5.53 11.32 11.07
N ARG A 127 5.60 12.19 12.09
CA ARG A 127 6.22 11.85 13.37
C ARG A 127 5.40 10.81 14.14
N LEU A 128 4.08 10.91 14.14
CA LEU A 128 3.21 9.97 14.86
C LEU A 128 3.21 8.58 14.22
N LEU A 129 3.20 8.50 12.89
CA LEU A 129 3.19 7.23 12.16
C LEU A 129 4.59 6.58 12.03
N SER A 130 5.66 7.32 12.34
CA SER A 130 7.03 6.81 12.41
C SER A 130 7.50 6.45 13.83
N GLN A 131 6.74 6.83 14.87
CA GLN A 131 7.13 6.59 16.25
C GLN A 131 6.82 5.15 16.69
N LYS A 132 7.84 4.45 17.19
CA LYS A 132 7.65 3.13 17.79
C LYS A 132 6.96 3.25 19.17
N PRO A 133 5.96 2.40 19.48
CA PRO A 133 5.51 2.23 20.85
C PRO A 133 6.70 1.82 21.74
N ALA A 134 6.79 2.38 22.96
CA ALA A 134 7.90 2.05 23.87
C ALA A 134 7.73 0.66 24.51
N GLN A 135 6.49 0.18 24.56
CA GLN A 135 6.09 -1.15 25.00
C GLN A 135 4.97 -1.57 24.05
N SER A 136 5.07 -2.77 23.47
CA SER A 136 4.02 -3.38 22.66
C SER A 136 3.74 -4.77 23.24
N HIS A 137 2.49 -5.20 23.26
CA HIS A 137 2.12 -6.52 23.78
C HIS A 137 2.76 -7.67 22.96
N ASP A 138 3.11 -7.40 21.70
CA ASP A 138 3.41 -8.45 20.71
C ASP A 138 4.87 -8.43 20.22
N ASN A 139 5.77 -7.65 20.84
CA ASN A 139 7.13 -7.39 20.35
C ASN A 139 7.19 -6.89 18.88
N TYR A 140 6.07 -6.40 18.32
CA TYR A 140 6.00 -5.93 16.93
C TYR A 140 6.82 -4.65 16.80
N ALA A 141 8.00 -4.77 16.18
CA ALA A 141 9.03 -3.73 16.16
C ALA A 141 8.82 -2.66 15.08
N TRP A 142 7.81 -2.82 14.23
CA TRP A 142 7.61 -1.98 13.04
C TRP A 142 6.50 -0.96 13.24
N THR A 143 6.74 0.24 12.76
CA THR A 143 5.72 1.27 12.61
C THR A 143 5.02 1.14 11.26
N VAL A 144 3.91 1.87 11.12
CA VAL A 144 3.23 2.03 9.84
C VAL A 144 4.22 2.46 8.76
N TYR A 145 4.99 3.53 9.01
CA TYR A 145 5.97 4.04 8.04
C TYR A 145 7.10 3.06 7.75
N THR A 146 7.65 2.37 8.76
CA THR A 146 8.74 1.41 8.50
C THR A 146 8.26 0.20 7.69
N THR A 147 7.01 -0.23 7.87
CA THR A 147 6.43 -1.35 7.11
C THR A 147 6.32 -1.01 5.64
N TRP A 148 5.88 0.21 5.33
CA TRP A 148 5.83 0.71 3.94
C TRP A 148 7.21 0.97 3.37
N GLN A 149 8.15 1.52 4.15
CA GLN A 149 9.52 1.72 3.72
C GLN A 149 10.18 0.39 3.30
N ILE A 150 10.05 -0.66 4.11
CA ILE A 150 10.58 -1.99 3.77
C ILE A 150 10.02 -2.49 2.43
N SER A 151 8.72 -2.32 2.23
CA SER A 151 8.02 -2.76 1.02
C SER A 151 8.44 -1.96 -0.21
N PHE A 152 8.53 -0.65 -0.06
CA PHE A 152 8.98 0.26 -1.10
C PHE A 152 10.44 0.00 -1.48
N ASP A 153 11.31 -0.31 -0.52
CA ASP A 153 12.72 -0.58 -0.77
C ASP A 153 12.94 -1.80 -1.66
N GLN A 154 12.00 -2.77 -1.66
CA GLN A 154 12.03 -3.94 -2.55
C GLN A 154 11.70 -3.62 -4.02
N LEU A 155 11.04 -2.49 -4.28
CA LEU A 155 10.66 -2.09 -5.62
C LEU A 155 11.87 -1.69 -6.47
N SER A 156 11.77 -1.98 -7.77
CA SER A 156 12.62 -1.43 -8.82
C SER A 156 12.55 0.10 -8.83
N GLN A 157 13.59 0.75 -9.36
CA GLN A 157 13.60 2.21 -9.43
C GLN A 157 12.43 2.75 -10.27
N GLN A 158 12.08 2.06 -11.36
CA GLN A 158 10.93 2.39 -12.19
C GLN A 158 9.62 2.34 -11.40
N ALA A 159 9.38 1.26 -10.64
CA ALA A 159 8.20 1.12 -9.79
C ALA A 159 8.14 2.17 -8.68
N LYS A 160 9.27 2.50 -8.04
CA LYS A 160 9.36 3.58 -7.05
C LYS A 160 8.93 4.92 -7.64
N THR A 161 9.52 5.28 -8.78
CA THR A 161 9.25 6.55 -9.45
C THR A 161 7.80 6.64 -9.96
N PHE A 162 7.24 5.53 -10.46
CA PHE A 162 5.83 5.49 -10.86
C PHE A 162 4.87 5.61 -9.67
N LEU A 163 5.14 4.93 -8.56
CA LEU A 163 4.33 5.05 -7.35
C LEU A 163 4.39 6.48 -6.77
N GLN A 164 5.58 7.10 -6.77
CA GLN A 164 5.76 8.50 -6.41
C GLN A 164 4.96 9.43 -7.31
N LEU A 165 4.95 9.21 -8.64
CA LEU A 165 4.10 9.96 -9.56
C LEU A 165 2.61 9.83 -9.19
N CYS A 166 2.14 8.60 -8.98
CA CYS A 166 0.76 8.34 -8.61
C CYS A 166 0.37 9.01 -7.29
N SER A 167 1.32 9.22 -6.37
CA SER A 167 1.08 9.93 -5.12
C SER A 167 0.71 11.41 -5.30
N PHE A 168 0.88 11.99 -6.50
CA PHE A 168 0.41 13.35 -6.83
C PHE A 168 -0.98 13.37 -7.46
N LEU A 169 -1.49 12.24 -7.97
CA LEU A 169 -2.87 12.08 -8.42
C LEU A 169 -3.82 11.97 -7.21
N HIS A 170 -5.12 12.00 -7.48
CA HIS A 170 -6.10 11.53 -6.50
C HIS A 170 -5.83 10.04 -6.22
N TYR A 171 -5.97 9.62 -4.96
CA TYR A 171 -5.62 8.27 -4.50
C TYR A 171 -6.57 7.17 -5.03
N GLN A 172 -7.63 7.56 -5.76
CA GLN A 172 -8.56 6.67 -6.46
C GLN A 172 -8.70 7.10 -7.91
N GLY A 173 -9.11 6.16 -8.77
CA GLY A 173 -9.45 6.44 -10.16
C GLY A 173 -8.23 6.59 -11.07
N ILE A 174 -7.11 5.97 -10.70
CA ILE A 174 -5.88 6.00 -11.49
C ILE A 174 -6.01 4.96 -12.60
N SER A 175 -6.05 5.36 -13.87
CA SER A 175 -6.15 4.44 -15.01
C SER A 175 -4.88 4.44 -15.85
N GLU A 176 -4.62 3.34 -16.56
CA GLU A 176 -3.54 3.27 -17.56
C GLU A 176 -3.70 4.35 -18.65
N GLU A 177 -4.94 4.61 -19.07
CA GLU A 177 -5.26 5.58 -20.11
C GLU A 177 -4.77 6.99 -19.79
N MET A 178 -4.79 7.39 -18.51
CA MET A 178 -4.26 8.69 -18.08
C MET A 178 -2.78 8.86 -18.47
N PHE A 179 -1.97 7.83 -18.25
CA PHE A 179 -0.54 7.86 -18.54
C PHE A 179 -0.26 7.68 -20.03
N LYS A 180 -1.02 6.79 -20.70
CA LYS A 180 -0.93 6.59 -22.14
C LYS A 180 -1.24 7.87 -22.92
N ASN A 181 -2.31 8.58 -22.54
CA ASN A 181 -2.69 9.84 -23.18
C ASN A 181 -1.65 10.92 -22.93
N ALA A 182 -1.12 11.00 -21.71
CA ALA A 182 -0.06 11.93 -21.37
C ALA A 182 1.23 11.69 -22.17
N ALA A 183 1.61 10.43 -22.38
CA ALA A 183 2.79 10.07 -23.18
C ALA A 183 2.65 10.47 -24.65
N GLY A 184 1.42 10.46 -25.19
CA GLY A 184 1.12 10.86 -26.56
C GLY A 184 0.81 12.35 -26.75
N TYR A 185 0.75 13.15 -25.68
CA TYR A 185 0.27 14.52 -25.75
C TYR A 185 1.31 15.48 -26.34
N THR A 186 0.92 16.20 -27.40
CA THR A 186 1.70 17.31 -27.94
C THR A 186 1.31 18.61 -27.24
N PHE A 187 2.22 19.14 -26.43
CA PHE A 187 2.05 20.39 -25.68
C PHE A 187 1.70 21.58 -26.59
N GLY A 188 0.53 22.19 -26.35
CA GLY A 188 0.09 23.43 -26.99
C GLY A 188 0.76 24.69 -26.43
N PRO A 189 0.45 25.90 -26.95
CA PRO A 189 1.14 27.15 -26.62
C PRO A 189 1.02 27.64 -25.16
N CYS A 190 0.09 27.08 -24.37
CA CYS A 190 -0.05 27.37 -22.93
C CYS A 190 0.52 26.26 -22.03
N SER A 191 1.32 25.36 -22.60
CA SER A 191 1.91 24.27 -21.82
C SER A 191 3.14 24.75 -21.03
N PRO A 192 3.50 24.04 -19.95
CA PRO A 192 4.78 24.24 -19.28
C PRO A 192 5.96 24.12 -20.28
N SER A 193 7.08 24.73 -19.95
CA SER A 193 8.29 24.66 -20.76
C SER A 193 8.77 23.22 -20.92
N LYS A 194 9.53 22.95 -21.98
CA LYS A 194 10.07 21.61 -22.24
C LYS A 194 10.98 21.16 -21.10
N GLU A 195 11.70 22.10 -20.49
CA GLU A 195 12.56 21.87 -19.34
C GLU A 195 11.75 21.42 -18.10
N GLU A 196 10.60 22.03 -17.84
CA GLU A 196 9.74 21.67 -16.69
C GLU A 196 9.06 20.30 -16.87
N LEU A 197 8.90 19.85 -18.12
CA LEU A 197 8.26 18.57 -18.47
C LEU A 197 9.25 17.43 -18.69
N GLN A 198 10.55 17.68 -18.65
CA GLN A 198 11.57 16.68 -18.94
C GLN A 198 11.47 15.46 -18.01
N MET A 199 11.47 15.68 -16.70
CA MET A 199 11.37 14.60 -15.72
C MET A 199 10.07 13.78 -15.86
N PRO A 200 8.88 14.39 -15.97
CA PRO A 200 7.63 13.66 -16.26
C PRO A 200 7.69 12.81 -17.52
N LEU A 201 8.23 13.37 -18.62
CA LEU A 201 8.36 12.65 -19.89
C LEU A 201 9.37 11.52 -19.79
N ASP A 202 10.47 11.70 -19.05
CA ASP A 202 11.45 10.65 -18.80
C ASP A 202 10.81 9.47 -18.05
N VAL A 203 9.89 9.75 -17.12
CA VAL A 203 9.13 8.71 -16.41
C VAL A 203 8.16 8.00 -17.33
N LEU A 204 7.36 8.74 -18.12
CA LEU A 204 6.41 8.15 -19.06
C LEU A 204 7.09 7.35 -20.17
N SER A 205 8.28 7.79 -20.62
CA SER A 205 9.06 7.09 -21.65
C SER A 205 9.54 5.71 -21.21
N GLN A 206 9.62 5.44 -19.91
CA GLN A 206 9.94 4.11 -19.37
C GLN A 206 8.84 3.09 -19.67
N PHE A 207 7.64 3.53 -20.03
CA PHE A 207 6.51 2.68 -20.42
C PHE A 207 6.33 2.61 -21.94
N SER A 208 7.38 2.93 -22.71
CA SER A 208 7.34 2.88 -24.18
C SER A 208 8.19 1.75 -24.73
N ASP A 209 7.77 1.19 -25.86
CA ASP A 209 8.52 0.21 -26.64
C ASP A 209 9.74 0.83 -27.34
N LEU A 210 10.54 0.01 -28.03
CA LEU A 210 11.71 0.46 -28.79
C LEU A 210 11.39 1.44 -29.93
N SER A 211 10.11 1.55 -30.31
CA SER A 211 9.62 2.47 -31.34
C SER A 211 9.06 3.76 -30.74
N GLY A 212 9.05 3.90 -29.40
CA GLY A 212 8.51 5.05 -28.70
C GLY A 212 6.97 5.03 -28.54
N ASN A 213 6.32 3.89 -28.78
CA ASN A 213 4.88 3.74 -28.54
C ASN A 213 4.64 3.19 -27.14
N TRP A 214 3.50 3.54 -26.53
CA TRP A 214 3.10 2.98 -25.24
C TRP A 214 3.10 1.44 -25.24
N ASP A 215 3.76 0.84 -24.26
CA ASP A 215 3.87 -0.60 -24.04
C ASP A 215 3.02 -1.03 -22.83
N PRO A 216 1.83 -1.62 -23.05
CA PRO A 216 0.97 -2.11 -21.98
C PRO A 216 1.61 -3.19 -21.11
N TRP A 217 2.55 -3.98 -21.65
CA TRP A 217 3.22 -5.03 -20.88
C TRP A 217 4.15 -4.43 -19.84
N CYS A 218 4.91 -3.40 -20.22
CA CYS A 218 5.77 -2.69 -19.28
C CYS A 218 4.95 -2.03 -18.15
N PHE A 219 3.82 -1.40 -18.49
CA PHE A 219 2.91 -0.82 -17.49
C PHE A 219 2.35 -1.89 -16.55
N MET A 220 1.92 -3.02 -17.11
CA MET A 220 1.41 -4.16 -16.34
C MET A 220 2.48 -4.74 -15.40
N ASP A 221 3.72 -4.91 -15.86
CA ASP A 221 4.81 -5.44 -15.04
C ASP A 221 5.12 -4.54 -13.85
N VAL A 222 5.23 -3.23 -14.08
CA VAL A 222 5.46 -2.24 -13.01
C VAL A 222 4.32 -2.21 -12.01
N THR A 223 3.06 -2.18 -12.48
CA THR A 223 1.90 -2.15 -11.58
C THR A 223 1.76 -3.47 -10.81
N ASN A 224 2.03 -4.62 -11.43
CA ASN A 224 2.04 -5.91 -10.74
C ASN A 224 3.15 -6.01 -9.69
N GLU A 225 4.32 -5.46 -9.96
CA GLU A 225 5.41 -5.37 -8.98
C GLU A 225 4.94 -4.59 -7.73
N ILE A 226 4.34 -3.42 -7.92
CA ILE A 226 3.85 -2.58 -6.81
C ILE A 226 2.69 -3.27 -6.06
N ARG A 227 1.80 -3.96 -6.78
CA ARG A 227 0.67 -4.73 -6.20
C ARG A 227 1.14 -5.90 -5.36
N ALA A 228 2.23 -6.57 -5.74
CA ALA A 228 2.77 -7.70 -4.99
C ALA A 228 3.16 -7.32 -3.55
N TYR A 229 3.42 -6.04 -3.30
CA TYR A 229 3.70 -5.48 -1.98
C TYR A 229 2.51 -4.77 -1.32
N SER A 230 1.32 -4.84 -1.92
CA SER A 230 0.07 -4.18 -1.49
C SER A 230 0.19 -2.66 -1.33
N LEU A 231 1.04 -2.01 -2.13
CA LEU A 231 1.17 -0.56 -2.13
C LEU A 231 0.11 0.13 -3.01
N ILE A 232 -0.43 -0.61 -3.99
CA ILE A 232 -1.60 -0.23 -4.77
C ILE A 232 -2.56 -1.41 -4.88
N THR A 233 -3.84 -1.11 -5.10
CA THR A 233 -4.89 -2.09 -5.42
C THR A 233 -5.42 -1.84 -6.83
N PHE A 234 -6.05 -2.87 -7.41
CA PHE A 234 -6.63 -2.80 -8.74
C PHE A 234 -8.04 -3.37 -8.69
N ASP A 235 -9.01 -2.55 -9.13
CA ASP A 235 -10.39 -2.95 -9.35
C ASP A 235 -10.53 -3.41 -10.81
N SER A 236 -10.73 -4.71 -11.00
CA SER A 236 -10.88 -5.32 -12.33
C SER A 236 -12.22 -4.99 -13.01
N GLU A 237 -13.25 -4.63 -12.25
CA GLU A 237 -14.55 -4.26 -12.83
C GLU A 237 -14.49 -2.86 -13.43
N GLN A 238 -13.85 -1.93 -12.71
CA GLN A 238 -13.70 -0.55 -13.17
C GLN A 238 -12.43 -0.32 -14.01
N ASN A 239 -11.48 -1.26 -13.99
CA ASN A 239 -10.14 -1.11 -14.58
C ASN A 239 -9.39 0.10 -13.98
N LEU A 240 -9.49 0.28 -12.66
CA LEU A 240 -8.91 1.42 -11.95
C LEU A 240 -7.99 0.96 -10.83
N PHE A 241 -6.86 1.65 -10.69
CA PHE A 241 -5.97 1.53 -9.56
C PHE A 241 -6.35 2.50 -8.45
N SER A 242 -6.04 2.11 -7.21
CA SER A 242 -6.13 2.99 -6.06
C SER A 242 -4.97 2.77 -5.10
N ILE A 243 -4.68 3.79 -4.29
CA ILE A 243 -3.65 3.78 -3.26
C ILE A 243 -4.36 4.03 -1.94
N HIS A 244 -4.07 3.23 -0.92
CA HIS A 244 -4.62 3.46 0.41
C HIS A 244 -4.22 4.88 0.88
N PRO A 245 -5.13 5.71 1.45
CA PRO A 245 -4.86 7.13 1.67
C PRO A 245 -3.60 7.40 2.50
N LEU A 246 -3.33 6.59 3.52
CA LEU A 246 -2.10 6.75 4.30
C LEU A 246 -0.83 6.34 3.55
N VAL A 247 -0.91 5.33 2.66
CA VAL A 247 0.21 4.92 1.79
C VAL A 247 0.49 6.01 0.76
N HIS A 248 -0.57 6.61 0.22
CA HIS A 248 -0.50 7.73 -0.73
C HIS A 248 0.21 8.94 -0.10
N ASP A 249 -0.24 9.38 1.07
CA ASP A 249 0.38 10.50 1.80
C ASP A 249 1.83 10.20 2.19
N TRP A 250 2.11 8.98 2.65
CA TRP A 250 3.46 8.56 2.99
C TRP A 250 4.37 8.54 1.75
N THR A 251 3.91 7.97 0.64
CA THR A 251 4.67 7.93 -0.62
C THR A 251 5.02 9.33 -1.08
N ARG A 252 4.07 10.27 -1.01
CA ARG A 252 4.31 11.68 -1.34
C ARG A 252 5.41 12.29 -0.48
N SER A 253 5.48 11.93 0.80
CA SER A 253 6.55 12.40 1.71
C SER A 253 7.94 11.81 1.43
N THR A 254 8.06 10.81 0.58
CA THR A 254 9.36 10.25 0.14
C THR A 254 10.00 11.05 -0.99
N VAL A 255 9.25 11.96 -1.61
CA VAL A 255 9.71 12.80 -2.73
C VAL A 255 10.42 14.01 -2.16
N SER A 256 11.55 14.39 -2.76
CA SER A 256 12.32 15.54 -2.29
C SER A 256 11.60 16.86 -2.63
N ASP A 257 11.74 17.89 -1.76
CA ASP A 257 11.07 19.19 -1.95
C ASP A 257 11.34 19.83 -3.32
N GLY A 258 12.52 19.58 -3.92
CA GLY A 258 12.88 20.07 -5.24
C GLY A 258 12.15 19.38 -6.41
N GLU A 259 11.66 18.15 -6.19
CA GLU A 259 10.95 17.36 -7.19
C GLU A 259 9.43 17.60 -7.17
N HIS A 260 8.89 18.09 -6.05
CA HIS A 260 7.45 18.37 -5.90
C HIS A 260 6.89 19.26 -7.01
N HIS A 261 7.62 20.30 -7.40
CA HIS A 261 7.20 21.21 -8.47
C HIS A 261 7.09 20.48 -9.82
N HIS A 262 8.10 19.67 -10.16
CA HIS A 262 8.13 18.89 -11.41
C HIS A 262 6.97 17.89 -11.48
N TRP A 263 6.64 17.23 -10.36
CA TRP A 263 5.50 16.32 -10.31
C TRP A 263 4.14 17.02 -10.42
N MET A 264 3.97 18.19 -9.81
CA MET A 264 2.75 18.99 -9.99
C MET A 264 2.58 19.43 -11.45
N VAL A 265 3.67 19.84 -12.10
CA VAL A 265 3.68 20.18 -13.53
C VAL A 265 3.34 18.96 -14.39
N ALA A 266 3.89 17.78 -14.07
CA ALA A 266 3.55 16.51 -14.70
C ALA A 266 2.03 16.30 -14.76
N ILE A 267 1.39 16.40 -13.61
CA ILE A 267 -0.04 16.10 -13.40
C ILE A 267 -0.91 17.13 -14.12
N ALA A 268 -0.52 18.41 -14.10
CA ALA A 268 -1.19 19.43 -14.88
C ALA A 268 -1.14 19.11 -16.38
N GLY A 269 0.01 18.67 -16.89
CA GLY A 269 0.16 18.18 -18.26
C GLY A 269 -0.73 16.96 -18.57
N MET A 270 -0.76 15.97 -17.67
CA MET A 270 -1.60 14.76 -17.82
C MET A 270 -3.10 15.08 -17.79
N SER A 271 -3.52 16.01 -16.94
CA SER A 271 -4.93 16.42 -16.81
C SER A 271 -5.42 17.17 -18.05
N LEU A 272 -4.53 17.91 -18.72
CA LEU A 272 -4.81 18.57 -20.00
C LEU A 272 -4.83 17.59 -21.18
N ALA A 273 -4.15 16.44 -21.06
CA ALA A 273 -4.15 15.37 -22.06
C ALA A 273 -5.34 14.40 -21.92
N GLY A 274 -5.98 14.37 -20.75
CA GLY A 274 -7.08 13.45 -20.39
C GLY A 274 -8.48 14.08 -20.32
N LEU A 275 -8.65 15.32 -20.79
CA LEU A 275 -9.94 16.01 -20.97
C LEU A 275 -10.20 16.30 -22.45
#